data_AF-A0A7V8XUF0-F1
#
_entry.id   AF-A0A7V8XUF0-F1
#
_cell.length_a   1.000
_cell.length_b   1.000
_cell.length_c   1.000
_cell.angle_alpha   90.00
_cell.angle_beta   90.00
_cell.angle_gamma   90.00
#
_symmetry.space_group_name_H-M   'P 1'
#
loop_
_entity.id
_entity.type
_entity.pdbx_description
1 polymer ?
#
loop_
_entity_poly.entity_id
_entity_poly.type
_entity_poly.pdbx_seq_one_letter_code
_entity_poly.pdbx_strand_id
1 'polypeptide(L)'
;MNFQLMAVLLMVAMTRTEAPQEKSAIDEAKALFARYVEMEQAYDPALADLYSNDAVITNKRTYPTGEVRELTFPAPKYKALIRQAMPLARSRSDRSTYSKCSYEPEGVHVRIQCARYSELKKFTSPLTLVIGRIKTAGWLILEERSESRP
;
A
#
# COMPACT_ATOMS: atom_id res chain seq x y z
N MET A 1 -13.41 -74.79 18.95
CA MET A 1 -14.18 -73.56 19.21
C MET A 1 -13.57 -72.92 20.44
N ASN A 2 -12.66 -71.95 20.28
CA ASN A 2 -12.13 -71.14 21.38
C ASN A 2 -11.36 -69.91 20.85
N PHE A 3 -11.83 -68.75 21.30
CA PHE A 3 -11.17 -67.48 21.64
C PHE A 3 -10.28 -66.71 20.65
N GLN A 4 -10.88 -65.59 20.21
CA GLN A 4 -10.34 -64.26 19.92
C GLN A 4 -8.90 -63.96 20.36
N LEU A 5 -8.19 -63.19 19.53
CA LEU A 5 -7.55 -61.94 19.99
C LEU A 5 -7.39 -60.97 18.80
N MET A 6 -8.18 -59.90 18.78
CA MET A 6 -8.00 -58.76 17.89
C MET A 6 -7.04 -57.78 18.57
N ALA A 7 -5.89 -57.53 17.96
CA ALA A 7 -5.01 -56.43 18.35
C ALA A 7 -5.52 -55.15 17.67
N VAL A 8 -6.17 -54.28 18.44
CA VAL A 8 -6.54 -52.93 17.99
C VAL A 8 -5.32 -52.02 18.18
N LEU A 9 -4.67 -51.66 17.08
CA LEU A 9 -3.59 -50.68 17.05
C LEU A 9 -4.22 -49.28 17.08
N LEU A 10 -4.26 -48.64 18.25
CA LEU A 10 -4.64 -47.23 18.37
C LEU A 10 -3.52 -46.35 17.79
N MET A 11 -3.67 -45.89 16.54
CA MET A 11 -2.88 -44.77 16.03
C MET A 11 -3.41 -43.47 16.63
N VAL A 12 -2.68 -42.91 17.59
CA VAL A 12 -2.89 -41.53 18.05
C VAL A 12 -2.41 -40.60 16.94
N ALA A 13 -3.34 -40.07 16.15
CA ALA A 13 -3.07 -39.00 15.20
C ALA A 13 -2.76 -37.72 15.99
N MET A 14 -1.48 -37.37 16.13
CA MET A 14 -1.08 -36.05 16.61
C MET A 14 -1.41 -35.02 15.55
N THR A 15 -2.56 -34.35 15.69
CA THR A 15 -2.90 -33.16 14.91
C THR A 15 -1.95 -32.03 15.33
N ARG A 16 -0.91 -31.78 14.54
CA ARG A 16 -0.11 -30.55 14.63
C ARG A 16 -1.07 -29.38 14.40
N THR A 17 -1.29 -28.59 15.45
CA THR A 17 -1.96 -27.30 15.32
C THR A 17 -0.91 -26.33 14.81
N GLU A 18 -0.88 -26.06 13.51
CA GLU A 18 -0.05 -24.98 12.97
C GLU A 18 -0.59 -23.66 13.52
N ALA A 19 0.18 -22.99 14.38
CA ALA A 19 -0.15 -21.66 14.83
C ALA A 19 -0.16 -20.71 13.61
N PRO A 20 -1.12 -19.78 13.51
CA PRO A 20 -1.14 -18.80 12.42
C PRO A 20 0.19 -18.06 12.37
N GLN A 21 0.90 -18.16 11.24
CA GLN A 21 2.13 -17.39 11.03
C GLN A 21 1.75 -15.91 10.96
N GLU A 22 2.19 -15.11 11.93
CA GLU A 22 2.04 -13.66 11.85
C GLU A 22 2.76 -13.16 10.60
N LYS A 23 2.04 -12.44 9.73
CA LYS A 23 2.62 -11.83 8.55
C LYS A 23 3.69 -10.82 8.97
N SER A 24 4.81 -10.79 8.25
CA SER A 24 5.83 -9.79 8.52
C SER A 24 5.31 -8.38 8.17
N ALA A 25 5.89 -7.35 8.80
CA ALA A 25 5.59 -5.97 8.46
C ALA A 25 5.76 -5.66 6.96
N ILE A 26 6.79 -6.26 6.34
CA ILE A 26 7.06 -6.14 4.91
C ILE A 26 5.94 -6.77 4.09
N ASP A 27 5.42 -7.94 4.48
CA ASP A 27 4.34 -8.60 3.76
C ASP A 27 3.04 -7.79 3.84
N GLU A 28 2.76 -7.19 4.99
CA GLU A 28 1.60 -6.31 5.16
C GLU A 28 1.73 -5.02 4.34
N ALA A 29 2.91 -4.42 4.31
CA ALA A 29 3.19 -3.25 3.48
C ALA A 29 3.06 -3.56 1.99
N LYS A 30 3.58 -4.71 1.53
CA LYS A 30 3.38 -5.20 0.16
C LYS A 30 1.91 -5.41 -0.17
N ALA A 31 1.15 -6.01 0.73
CA ALA A 31 -0.28 -6.24 0.53
C ALA A 31 -1.06 -4.93 0.43
N LEU A 32 -0.78 -3.95 1.30
CA LEU A 32 -1.41 -2.63 1.22
C LEU A 32 -1.01 -1.89 -0.06
N PHE A 33 0.26 -1.95 -0.47
CA PHE A 33 0.71 -1.33 -1.71
C PHE A 33 0.08 -1.97 -2.94
N ALA A 34 -0.05 -3.30 -2.97
CA ALA A 34 -0.76 -3.99 -4.04
C ALA A 34 -2.22 -3.51 -4.16
N ARG A 35 -2.91 -3.39 -3.01
CA ARG A 35 -4.27 -2.84 -2.95
C ARG A 35 -4.33 -1.38 -3.41
N TYR A 36 -3.37 -0.56 -3.01
CA TYR A 36 -3.24 0.82 -3.49
C TYR A 36 -3.15 0.87 -5.02
N VAL A 37 -2.29 0.05 -5.63
CA VAL A 37 -2.12 -0.01 -7.08
C VAL A 37 -3.42 -0.48 -7.76
N GLU A 38 -4.05 -1.54 -7.25
CA GLU A 38 -5.31 -2.06 -7.78
C GLU A 38 -6.41 -0.99 -7.78
N MET A 39 -6.59 -0.29 -6.66
CA MET A 39 -7.59 0.76 -6.51
C MET A 39 -7.31 1.96 -7.42
N GLU A 40 -6.05 2.34 -7.60
CA GLU A 40 -5.68 3.38 -8.58
C GLU A 40 -6.02 2.96 -10.02
N GLN A 41 -5.68 1.72 -10.41
CA GLN A 41 -6.01 1.22 -11.76
C GLN A 41 -7.52 1.16 -12.00
N ALA A 42 -8.30 0.91 -10.95
CA ALA A 42 -9.76 0.90 -10.97
C ALA A 42 -10.39 2.30 -10.88
N TYR A 43 -9.60 3.36 -10.64
CA TYR A 43 -10.07 4.71 -10.32
C TYR A 43 -11.03 4.74 -9.11
N ASP A 44 -10.74 3.92 -8.10
CA ASP A 44 -11.58 3.80 -6.92
C ASP A 44 -11.35 4.99 -5.96
N PRO A 45 -12.35 5.86 -5.72
CA PRO A 45 -12.22 6.96 -4.77
C PRO A 45 -11.96 6.51 -3.33
N ALA A 46 -12.27 5.25 -2.97
CA ALA A 46 -11.95 4.67 -1.68
C ALA A 46 -10.44 4.46 -1.47
N LEU A 47 -9.59 4.67 -2.49
CA LEU A 47 -8.14 4.73 -2.34
C LEU A 47 -7.73 5.74 -1.25
N ALA A 48 -8.51 6.82 -1.09
CA ALA A 48 -8.32 7.80 -0.02
C ALA A 48 -8.34 7.16 1.39
N ASP A 49 -9.04 6.05 1.58
CA ASP A 49 -9.18 5.40 2.88
C ASP A 49 -7.97 4.53 3.25
N LEU A 50 -7.03 4.32 2.32
CA LEU A 50 -5.73 3.72 2.63
C LEU A 50 -4.79 4.67 3.38
N TYR A 51 -5.13 5.96 3.46
CA TYR A 51 -4.35 6.97 4.18
C TYR A 51 -4.85 7.17 5.60
N SER A 52 -3.90 7.24 6.54
CA SER A 52 -4.13 7.72 7.90
C SER A 52 -4.74 9.12 7.88
N ASN A 53 -5.57 9.43 8.89
CA ASN A 53 -6.10 10.78 9.08
C ASN A 53 -5.02 11.79 9.47
N ASP A 54 -3.87 11.31 9.95
CA ASP A 54 -2.70 12.11 10.32
C ASP A 54 -1.54 11.92 9.32
N ALA A 55 -1.83 11.41 8.11
CA ALA A 55 -0.79 11.19 7.11
C ALA A 55 -0.06 12.50 6.76
N VAL A 56 1.24 12.40 6.55
CA VAL A 56 2.07 13.50 6.04
C VAL A 56 2.18 13.37 4.53
N ILE A 57 1.66 14.32 3.77
CA ILE A 57 1.70 14.28 2.30
C ILE A 57 2.51 15.46 1.80
N THR A 58 3.61 15.19 1.11
CA THR A 58 4.41 16.22 0.44
C THR A 58 4.55 15.94 -1.06
N ASN A 59 4.54 17.02 -1.84
CA ASN A 59 4.80 16.98 -3.27
C ASN A 59 5.86 18.02 -3.64
N LYS A 60 6.96 17.59 -4.27
CA LYS A 60 7.90 18.51 -4.91
C LYS A 60 7.44 18.78 -6.34
N ARG A 61 7.07 20.03 -6.62
CA ARG A 61 6.59 20.47 -7.93
C ARG A 61 7.64 21.30 -8.63
N THR A 62 8.12 20.82 -9.78
CA THR A 62 9.03 21.56 -10.67
C THR A 62 8.25 22.25 -11.77
N TYR A 63 8.31 23.58 -11.83
CA TYR A 63 7.64 24.39 -12.84
C TYR A 63 8.46 24.51 -14.13
N PRO A 64 7.84 24.87 -15.28
CA PRO A 64 8.56 25.10 -16.53
C PRO A 64 9.70 26.13 -16.45
N THR A 65 9.63 27.05 -15.48
CA THR A 65 10.68 28.03 -15.19
C THR A 65 11.92 27.44 -14.50
N GLY A 66 11.87 26.18 -14.08
CA GLY A 66 12.89 25.53 -13.26
C GLY A 66 12.70 25.75 -11.75
N GLU A 67 11.74 26.60 -11.34
CA GLU A 67 11.41 26.79 -9.92
C GLU A 67 10.88 25.47 -9.32
N VAL A 68 11.35 25.12 -8.12
CA VAL A 68 10.86 23.96 -7.37
C VAL A 68 10.15 24.45 -6.12
N ARG A 69 8.92 24.00 -5.90
CA ARG A 69 8.16 24.23 -4.67
C ARG A 69 7.80 22.93 -4.00
N GLU A 70 7.94 22.88 -2.69
CA GLU A 70 7.41 21.79 -1.88
C GLU A 70 6.02 22.17 -1.36
N LEU A 71 5.05 21.30 -1.62
CA LEU A 71 3.67 21.47 -1.19
C LEU A 71 3.38 20.41 -0.13
N THR A 72 2.86 20.83 1.02
CA THR A 72 2.35 19.91 2.05
C THR A 72 0.84 19.96 2.07
N PHE A 73 0.20 18.79 2.06
CA PHE A 73 -1.25 18.67 2.09
C PHE A 73 -1.71 18.10 3.43
N PRO A 74 -2.64 18.76 4.14
CA PRO A 74 -3.32 18.13 5.27
C PRO A 74 -4.07 16.88 4.78
N ALA A 75 -3.92 15.76 5.48
CA ALA A 75 -4.52 14.48 5.07
C ALA A 75 -6.03 14.55 4.77
N PRO A 76 -6.89 15.25 5.55
CA PRO A 76 -8.31 15.38 5.19
C PRO A 76 -8.54 16.06 3.83
N LYS A 77 -7.74 17.09 3.51
CA LYS A 77 -7.80 17.78 2.22
C LYS A 77 -7.30 16.87 1.09
N TYR A 78 -6.20 16.15 1.32
CA TYR A 78 -5.66 15.23 0.31
C TYR A 78 -6.63 14.08 0.01
N LYS A 79 -7.26 13.48 1.03
CA LYS A 79 -8.30 12.46 0.88
C LYS A 79 -9.50 12.98 0.08
N ALA A 80 -9.93 14.22 0.33
CA ALA A 80 -10.98 14.86 -0.45
C ALA A 80 -10.55 15.08 -1.92
N LEU A 81 -9.31 15.51 -2.16
CA LEU A 81 -8.76 15.66 -3.51
C LEU A 81 -8.74 14.34 -4.27
N ILE A 82 -8.29 13.24 -3.66
CA ILE A 82 -8.32 11.91 -4.27
C ILE A 82 -9.75 11.56 -4.71
N ARG A 83 -10.74 11.70 -3.81
CA ARG A 83 -12.14 11.37 -4.13
C ARG A 83 -12.69 12.20 -5.29
N GLN A 84 -12.30 13.46 -5.39
CA GLN A 84 -12.70 14.34 -6.49
C GLN A 84 -11.93 14.04 -7.79
N ALA A 85 -10.66 13.66 -7.68
CA ALA A 85 -9.78 13.44 -8.82
C ALA A 85 -10.02 12.10 -9.51
N MET A 86 -10.40 11.04 -8.79
CA MET A 86 -10.56 9.70 -9.37
C MET A 86 -11.57 9.64 -10.54
N PRO A 87 -12.77 10.24 -10.46
CA PRO A 87 -13.67 10.33 -11.61
C PRO A 87 -13.07 11.06 -12.82
N LEU A 88 -12.32 12.13 -12.56
CA LEU A 88 -11.65 12.90 -13.61
C LEU A 88 -10.51 12.08 -14.24
N ALA A 89 -9.71 11.39 -13.43
CA ALA A 89 -8.66 10.50 -13.87
C ALA A 89 -9.23 9.41 -14.79
N ARG A 90 -10.36 8.80 -14.41
CA ARG A 90 -11.07 7.82 -15.25
C ARG A 90 -11.46 8.39 -16.62
N SER A 91 -12.01 9.61 -16.65
CA SER A 91 -12.43 10.26 -17.90
C SER A 91 -11.27 10.57 -18.85
N ARG A 92 -10.05 10.71 -18.30
CA ARG A 92 -8.82 11.04 -19.03
C ARG A 92 -7.91 9.83 -19.24
N SER A 93 -8.32 8.66 -18.77
CA SER A 93 -7.48 7.47 -18.67
C SER A 93 -6.15 7.73 -17.95
N ASP A 94 -6.15 8.60 -16.93
CA ASP A 94 -4.95 9.00 -16.18
C ASP A 94 -4.58 7.95 -15.14
N ARG A 95 -3.57 7.14 -15.45
CA ARG A 95 -3.06 6.07 -14.59
C ARG A 95 -1.57 6.22 -14.38
N SER A 96 -1.09 5.66 -13.28
CA SER A 96 0.33 5.44 -13.07
C SER A 96 0.69 3.96 -13.13
N THR A 97 1.91 3.66 -13.54
CA THR A 97 2.53 2.35 -13.35
C THR A 97 3.73 2.47 -12.40
N TYR A 98 4.00 1.40 -11.66
CA TYR A 98 5.03 1.37 -10.63
C TYR A 98 6.07 0.31 -10.95
N SER A 99 7.34 0.66 -10.81
CA SER A 99 8.46 -0.23 -11.08
C SER A 99 9.60 0.01 -10.11
N LYS A 100 10.56 -0.92 -10.06
CA LYS A 100 11.77 -0.83 -9.23
C LYS A 100 11.44 -0.55 -7.76
N CYS A 101 10.41 -1.20 -7.23
CA CYS A 101 9.96 -1.00 -5.87
C CYS A 101 10.90 -1.69 -4.87
N SER A 102 11.40 -0.96 -3.88
CA SER A 102 12.07 -1.51 -2.69
C SER A 102 11.20 -1.40 -1.45
N TYR A 103 11.43 -2.28 -0.49
CA TYR A 103 10.70 -2.37 0.78
C TYR A 103 11.71 -2.49 1.90
N GLU A 104 11.82 -1.46 2.73
CA GLU A 104 12.84 -1.35 3.77
C GLU A 104 12.18 -1.15 5.13
N PRO A 105 12.56 -1.92 6.17
CA PRO A 105 12.10 -1.66 7.53
C PRO A 105 12.52 -0.27 8.00
N GLU A 106 11.59 0.44 8.63
CA GLU A 106 11.82 1.73 9.27
C GLU A 106 11.21 1.71 10.66
N GLY A 107 11.97 1.18 11.63
CA GLY A 107 11.46 0.89 12.97
C GLY A 107 10.31 -0.13 12.91
N VAL A 108 9.11 0.30 13.30
CA VAL A 108 7.87 -0.52 13.25
C VAL A 108 7.07 -0.33 11.96
N HIS A 109 7.57 0.51 11.05
CA HIS A 109 6.96 0.81 9.76
C HIS A 109 7.77 0.20 8.62
N VAL A 110 7.26 0.32 7.41
CA VAL A 110 7.96 -0.07 6.18
C VAL A 110 7.95 1.10 5.22
N ARG A 111 9.13 1.45 4.72
CA ARG A 111 9.30 2.41 3.64
C ARG A 111 9.25 1.68 2.31
N ILE A 112 8.41 2.17 1.42
CA ILE A 112 8.33 1.74 0.03
C ILE A 112 8.84 2.86 -0.85
N GLN A 113 9.76 2.55 -1.75
CA GLN A 113 10.24 3.48 -2.76
C GLN A 113 10.03 2.85 -4.13
N CYS A 114 9.36 3.54 -5.04
CA CYS A 114 9.11 3.07 -6.39
C CYS A 114 9.40 4.17 -7.42
N ALA A 115 9.70 3.76 -8.65
CA ALA A 115 9.60 4.62 -9.82
C ALA A 115 8.16 4.60 -10.33
N ARG A 116 7.47 5.75 -10.27
CA ARG A 116 6.11 5.96 -10.77
C ARG A 116 6.13 6.60 -12.15
N TYR A 117 5.64 5.91 -13.16
CA TYR A 117 5.43 6.45 -14.50
C TYR A 117 3.98 6.91 -14.66
N SER A 118 3.76 8.19 -14.98
CA SER A 118 2.43 8.70 -15.31
C SER A 118 2.12 8.48 -16.79
N GLU A 119 1.04 7.76 -17.09
CA GLU A 119 0.61 7.50 -18.46
C GLU A 119 0.12 8.76 -19.15
N LEU A 120 -0.53 9.67 -18.43
CA LEU A 120 -1.00 10.93 -19.02
C LEU A 120 0.16 11.89 -19.28
N LYS A 121 1.09 12.03 -18.32
CA LYS A 121 2.18 13.02 -18.40
C LYS A 121 3.46 12.49 -19.04
N LYS A 122 3.53 11.20 -19.35
CA LYS A 122 4.64 10.52 -20.04
C LYS A 122 6.01 10.79 -19.38
N PHE A 123 6.06 10.80 -18.05
CA PHE A 123 7.31 10.92 -17.30
C PHE A 123 7.33 10.05 -16.04
N THR A 124 8.53 9.70 -15.61
CA THR A 124 8.78 8.96 -14.38
C THR A 124 9.18 9.90 -13.25
N SER A 125 8.61 9.69 -12.07
CA SER A 125 8.95 10.36 -10.80
C SER A 125 9.16 9.34 -9.69
N PRO A 126 10.00 9.62 -8.69
CA PRO A 126 10.02 8.81 -7.49
C PRO A 126 8.71 8.96 -6.70
N LEU A 127 8.22 7.85 -6.14
CA LEU A 127 7.19 7.81 -5.12
C LEU A 127 7.77 7.14 -3.87
N THR A 128 7.62 7.78 -2.73
CA THR A 128 7.92 7.17 -1.43
C THR A 128 6.65 7.10 -0.59
N LEU A 129 6.36 5.92 -0.06
CA LEU A 129 5.31 5.70 0.93
C LEU A 129 5.92 5.16 2.22
N VAL A 130 5.43 5.60 3.37
CA VAL A 130 5.69 4.91 4.64
C VAL A 130 4.38 4.30 5.11
N ILE A 131 4.39 2.99 5.31
CA ILE A 131 3.22 2.22 5.75
C ILE A 131 3.48 1.74 7.17
N GLY A 132 2.48 1.89 8.03
CA GLY A 132 2.56 1.41 9.41
C GLY A 132 1.22 0.99 9.95
N ARG A 133 1.27 0.25 11.06
CA ARG A 133 0.08 -0.23 11.76
C ARG A 133 -0.43 0.82 12.74
N ILE A 134 -1.66 1.25 12.54
CA ILE A 134 -2.42 2.06 13.50
C ILE A 134 -3.28 1.12 14.34
N LYS A 135 -3.12 1.17 15.66
CA LYS A 135 -3.66 0.19 16.62
C LYS A 135 -5.13 -0.21 16.35
N THR A 136 -5.97 0.75 15.99
CA THR A 136 -7.42 0.54 15.78
C THR A 136 -7.85 0.47 14.32
N ALA A 137 -6.99 0.87 13.38
CA ALA A 137 -7.35 1.03 11.95
C ALA A 137 -6.60 0.07 11.02
N GLY A 138 -5.66 -0.73 11.55
CA GLY A 138 -4.84 -1.64 10.75
C GLY A 138 -3.69 -0.93 10.06
N TRP A 139 -3.19 -1.52 8.96
CA TRP A 139 -2.10 -0.95 8.18
C TRP A 139 -2.62 0.18 7.29
N LEU A 140 -1.95 1.32 7.33
CA LEU A 140 -2.31 2.52 6.57
C LEU A 140 -1.05 3.25 6.07
N ILE A 141 -1.22 4.07 5.05
CA ILE A 141 -0.21 5.02 4.57
C ILE A 141 -0.11 6.15 5.60
N LEU A 142 1.08 6.26 6.20
CA LEU A 142 1.43 7.28 7.19
C LEU A 142 2.11 8.48 6.54
N GLU A 143 2.81 8.25 5.43
CA GLU A 143 3.50 9.30 4.70
C GLU A 143 3.50 9.02 3.20
N GLU A 144 3.33 10.07 2.41
CA GLU A 144 3.60 10.09 0.98
C GLU A 144 4.54 11.24 0.63
N ARG A 145 5.60 10.93 -0.12
CA ARG A 145 6.42 11.92 -0.81
C ARG A 145 6.38 11.64 -2.31
N SER A 146 5.96 12.62 -3.10
CA SER A 146 5.87 12.50 -4.55
C SER A 146 6.45 13.70 -5.29
N GLU A 147 6.68 13.55 -6.59
CA GLU A 147 7.14 14.64 -7.45
C GLU A 147 6.17 14.87 -8.60
N SER A 148 6.04 16.13 -9.03
CA SER A 148 5.16 16.50 -10.14
C SER A 148 5.73 17.61 -11.01
N ARG A 149 5.23 17.68 -12.24
CA ARG A 149 5.43 18.76 -13.21
C ARG A 149 4.04 19.22 -13.70
N PRO A 150 3.80 20.53 -13.91
CA PRO A 150 2.54 21.04 -14.46
C PRO A 150 2.17 20.36 -15.77
#